data_AF-R1FEL4-F1
#
_entry.id   AF-R1FEL4-F1
#
_cell.length_a   1.000
_cell.length_b   1.000
_cell.length_c   1.000
_cell.angle_alpha   90.00
_cell.angle_beta   90.00
_cell.angle_gamma   90.00
#
_symmetry.space_group_name_H-M   'P 1'
#
loop_
_entity.id
_entity.type
_entity.pdbx_description
1 polymer ?
#
loop_
_entity_poly.entity_id
_entity_poly.type
_entity_poly.pdbx_seq_one_letter_code
_entity_poly.pdbx_strand_id
1 'polypeptide(L)'
;MQSAVEEQDFAAAATLRDQLSDLRQKDPAFLASNLRERLEVLVRRESYGEAATTRDQLLVLRRFQPQYQLAGLWKGVYPNHGEATVKIHYEGDTLVAVKMTGDEHVPAGETTFRADLTTPWQEGASVEEIDEEELVGVRVEVVSVGSDGSEQREVERYHGEGRVAARGFQHAHYVPGQLILVEPDTIGFLWQQMGIFVVFNREQDGPGEMMIEQRAVDA
;
A
#
# COMPACT_ATOMS: atom_id res chain seq x y z
N MET A 1 -28.88 8.03 32.21
CA MET A 1 -27.67 7.18 32.14
C MET A 1 -27.21 7.15 30.67
N GLN A 2 -26.99 8.33 30.06
CA GLN A 2 -26.77 8.47 28.61
C GLN A 2 -25.70 9.54 28.27
N SER A 3 -24.97 10.08 29.26
CA SER A 3 -24.02 11.19 29.04
C SER A 3 -22.56 10.87 29.35
N ALA A 4 -22.23 9.64 29.77
CA ALA A 4 -20.83 9.28 30.05
C ALA A 4 -20.08 8.72 28.83
N VAL A 5 -20.79 8.32 27.77
CA VAL A 5 -20.20 7.72 26.56
C VAL A 5 -19.73 8.79 25.57
N GLU A 6 -20.41 9.95 25.53
CA GLU A 6 -20.03 11.05 24.64
C GLU A 6 -18.79 11.81 25.13
N GLU A 7 -18.66 12.04 26.45
CA GLU A 7 -17.53 12.81 27.01
C GLU A 7 -16.18 12.07 26.96
N GLN A 8 -16.17 10.73 26.97
CA GLN A 8 -14.93 9.95 26.89
C GLN A 8 -14.32 9.90 25.48
N ASP A 9 -15.12 10.14 24.43
CA ASP A 9 -14.62 10.13 23.05
C ASP A 9 -14.04 11.50 22.65
N PHE A 10 -14.61 12.61 23.14
CA PHE A 10 -14.07 13.94 22.86
C PHE A 10 -12.70 14.18 23.47
N ALA A 11 -12.44 13.68 24.68
CA ALA A 11 -11.14 13.80 25.32
C ALA A 11 -10.07 12.94 24.61
N ALA A 12 -10.42 11.72 24.20
CA ALA A 12 -9.55 10.85 23.43
C ALA A 12 -9.29 11.42 22.03
N ALA A 13 -10.32 11.92 21.35
CA ALA A 13 -10.22 12.56 20.04
C ALA A 13 -9.42 13.87 20.09
N ALA A 14 -9.56 14.68 21.14
CA ALA A 14 -8.76 15.88 21.36
C ALA A 14 -7.28 15.52 21.61
N THR A 15 -7.02 14.54 22.48
CA THR A 15 -5.66 14.03 22.72
C THR A 15 -5.03 13.51 21.43
N LEU A 16 -5.79 12.75 20.64
CA LEU A 16 -5.34 12.25 19.33
C LEU A 16 -5.08 13.38 18.35
N ARG A 17 -5.90 14.44 18.34
CA ARG A 17 -5.71 15.62 17.48
C ARG A 17 -4.50 16.45 17.88
N ASP A 18 -4.23 16.62 19.17
CA ASP A 18 -3.06 17.35 19.67
C ASP A 18 -1.79 16.54 19.39
N GLN A 19 -1.81 15.23 19.65
CA GLN A 19 -0.74 14.32 19.22
C GLN A 19 -0.54 14.36 17.70
N LEU A 20 -1.61 14.46 16.92
CA LEU A 20 -1.53 14.59 15.46
C LEU A 20 -0.83 15.88 15.03
N SER A 21 -1.09 16.98 15.72
CA SER A 21 -0.49 18.28 15.43
C SER A 21 1.01 18.27 15.72
N ASP A 22 1.42 17.67 16.83
CA ASP A 22 2.84 17.52 17.20
C ASP A 22 3.57 16.54 16.26
N LEU A 23 2.91 15.45 15.88
CA LEU A 23 3.46 14.46 14.96
C LEU A 23 3.59 15.01 13.53
N ARG A 24 2.71 15.93 13.10
CA ARG A 24 2.81 16.60 11.80
C ARG A 24 4.02 17.55 11.67
N GLN A 25 4.56 18.05 12.78
CA GLN A 25 5.72 18.96 12.75
C GLN A 25 7.06 18.26 12.55
N LYS A 26 7.11 16.93 12.70
CA LYS A 26 8.31 16.11 12.48
C LYS A 26 8.09 15.22 11.25
N ASP A 27 9.17 14.82 10.58
CA ASP A 27 9.11 13.89 9.44
C ASP A 27 8.24 12.67 9.79
N PRO A 28 7.07 12.50 9.16
CA PRO A 28 6.14 11.42 9.47
C PRO A 28 6.74 10.03 9.28
N ALA A 29 7.66 9.86 8.33
CA ALA A 29 8.32 8.59 8.07
C ALA A 29 9.26 8.22 9.22
N PHE A 30 10.06 9.18 9.70
CA PHE A 30 10.93 9.01 10.86
C PHE A 30 10.13 8.66 12.12
N LEU A 31 9.02 9.36 12.37
CA LEU A 31 8.14 9.07 13.50
C LEU A 31 7.50 7.68 13.43
N ALA A 32 7.02 7.29 12.25
CA ALA A 32 6.47 5.95 12.05
C ALA A 32 7.54 4.87 12.30
N SER A 33 8.79 5.10 11.90
CA SER A 33 9.91 4.20 12.20
C SER A 33 10.15 4.06 13.70
N ASN A 34 10.21 5.18 14.44
CA ASN A 34 10.42 5.16 15.88
C ASN A 34 9.29 4.46 16.64
N LEU A 35 8.03 4.71 16.24
CA LEU A 35 6.87 4.05 16.85
C LEU A 35 6.83 2.54 16.56
N ARG A 36 7.29 2.10 15.38
CA ARG A 36 7.45 0.66 15.06
C ARG A 36 8.46 0.00 16.00
N GLU A 37 9.64 0.60 16.13
CA GLU A 37 10.69 0.07 17.03
C GLU A 37 10.20 0.02 18.48
N ARG A 38 9.52 1.07 18.93
CA ARG A 38 8.92 1.10 20.27
C ARG A 38 7.86 0.02 20.46
N LEU A 39 6.95 -0.15 19.48
CA LEU A 39 5.91 -1.17 19.52
C LEU A 39 6.53 -2.56 19.66
N GLU A 40 7.57 -2.85 18.88
CA GLU A 40 8.26 -4.13 18.94
C GLU A 40 8.86 -4.41 20.32
N VAL A 41 9.52 -3.42 20.92
CA VAL A 41 10.08 -3.54 22.28
C VAL A 41 8.99 -3.78 23.32
N LEU A 42 7.84 -3.08 23.22
CA LEU A 42 6.73 -3.23 24.16
C LEU A 42 6.04 -4.59 24.04
N VAL A 43 5.87 -5.09 22.81
CA VAL A 43 5.31 -6.43 22.56
C VAL A 43 6.24 -7.51 23.12
N ARG A 44 7.56 -7.42 22.88
CA ARG A 44 8.54 -8.36 23.43
C ARG A 44 8.56 -8.36 24.97
N ARG A 45 8.21 -7.25 25.60
CA ARG A 45 8.12 -7.09 27.06
C ARG A 45 6.73 -7.40 27.62
N GLU A 46 5.78 -7.83 26.77
CA GLU A 46 4.39 -8.13 27.14
C GLU A 46 3.64 -6.93 27.74
N SER A 47 4.11 -5.70 27.49
CA SER A 47 3.48 -4.45 27.91
C SER A 47 2.32 -4.08 26.98
N TYR A 48 1.28 -4.91 26.93
CA TYR A 48 0.21 -4.80 25.92
C TYR A 48 -0.60 -3.51 25.98
N GLY A 49 -0.74 -2.89 27.15
CA GLY A 49 -1.44 -1.60 27.29
C GLY A 49 -0.73 -0.48 26.53
N GLU A 50 0.58 -0.31 26.78
CA GLU A 50 1.40 0.66 26.06
C GLU A 50 1.58 0.29 24.58
N ALA A 51 1.67 -1.00 24.27
CA ALA A 51 1.72 -1.49 22.90
C ALA A 51 0.45 -1.10 22.13
N ALA A 52 -0.73 -1.23 22.73
CA ALA A 52 -2.00 -0.81 22.12
C ALA A 52 -2.00 0.69 21.81
N THR A 53 -1.58 1.54 22.76
CA THR A 53 -1.47 2.99 22.53
C THR A 53 -0.48 3.33 21.42
N THR A 54 0.69 2.68 21.40
CA THR A 54 1.72 2.91 20.37
C THR A 54 1.22 2.48 18.99
N ARG A 55 0.51 1.35 18.91
CA ARG A 55 -0.16 0.89 17.69
C ARG A 55 -1.20 1.90 17.21
N ASP A 56 -2.03 2.43 18.10
CA ASP A 56 -3.09 3.37 17.73
C ASP A 56 -2.50 4.68 17.17
N GLN A 57 -1.41 5.18 17.77
CA GLN A 57 -0.65 6.31 17.24
C GLN A 57 -0.09 6.03 15.84
N LEU A 58 0.42 4.81 15.61
CA LEU A 58 0.93 4.40 14.31
C LEU A 58 -0.19 4.31 13.25
N LEU A 59 -1.34 3.75 13.60
CA LEU A 59 -2.51 3.71 12.71
C LEU A 59 -2.99 5.10 12.32
N VAL A 60 -2.94 6.05 13.26
CA VAL A 60 -3.29 7.44 13.01
C VAL A 60 -2.30 8.09 12.07
N LEU A 61 -0.99 7.88 12.26
CA LEU A 61 0.04 8.40 11.36
C LEU A 61 -0.08 7.87 9.93
N ARG A 62 -0.40 6.58 9.77
CA ARG A 62 -0.61 5.96 8.46
C ARG A 62 -1.67 6.69 7.64
N ARG A 63 -2.70 7.28 8.29
CA ARG A 63 -3.74 8.05 7.58
C ARG A 63 -3.22 9.29 6.84
N PHE A 64 -1.99 9.73 7.10
CA PHE A 64 -1.39 10.92 6.46
C PHE A 64 -0.26 10.57 5.50
N GLN A 65 0.03 9.28 5.33
CA GLN A 65 1.11 8.79 4.50
C GLN A 65 0.52 8.21 3.20
N PRO A 66 0.87 8.76 2.01
CA PRO A 66 0.25 8.39 0.74
C PRO A 66 0.26 6.88 0.44
N GLN A 67 1.34 6.19 0.81
CA GLN A 67 1.49 4.74 0.62
C GLN A 67 0.45 3.91 1.40
N TYR A 68 -0.14 4.47 2.47
CA TYR A 68 -1.22 3.85 3.26
C TYR A 68 -2.63 4.33 2.86
N GLN A 69 -2.76 5.10 1.77
CA GLN A 69 -4.04 5.60 1.24
C GLN A 69 -4.46 4.93 -0.09
N LEU A 70 -3.88 3.78 -0.40
CA LEU A 70 -4.07 3.03 -1.64
C LEU A 70 -5.16 1.96 -1.55
N ALA A 71 -5.80 1.75 -0.40
CA ALA A 71 -6.92 0.79 -0.29
C ALA A 71 -8.06 1.15 -1.25
N GLY A 72 -8.67 0.14 -1.88
CA GLY A 72 -9.76 0.32 -2.85
C GLY A 72 -9.66 -0.58 -4.07
N LEU A 73 -10.48 -0.29 -5.09
CA LEU A 73 -10.45 -0.95 -6.40
C LEU A 73 -9.57 -0.17 -7.37
N TRP A 74 -8.81 -0.91 -8.16
CA TRP A 74 -7.82 -0.37 -9.09
C TRP A 74 -7.81 -1.15 -10.39
N LYS A 75 -7.65 -0.44 -11.49
CA LYS A 75 -7.76 -0.98 -12.83
C LYS A 75 -6.45 -0.84 -13.58
N GLY A 76 -5.90 -1.96 -14.05
CA GLY A 76 -4.66 -2.00 -14.83
C GLY A 76 -4.79 -2.83 -16.09
N VAL A 77 -3.90 -2.61 -17.06
CA VAL A 77 -3.84 -3.38 -18.30
C VAL A 77 -2.57 -4.22 -18.31
N TYR A 78 -2.72 -5.53 -18.15
CA TYR A 78 -1.63 -6.49 -18.18
C TYR A 78 -1.25 -6.80 -19.64
N PRO A 79 0.04 -6.75 -20.01
CA PRO A 79 0.48 -7.18 -21.33
C PRO A 79 0.01 -8.61 -21.63
N ASN A 80 -0.54 -8.83 -22.83
CA ASN A 80 -1.07 -10.12 -23.32
C ASN A 80 -2.28 -10.70 -22.56
N HIS A 81 -2.72 -10.10 -21.47
CA HIS A 81 -3.88 -10.56 -20.68
C HIS A 81 -5.01 -9.53 -20.63
N GLY A 82 -4.74 -8.30 -21.06
CA GLY A 82 -5.73 -7.24 -21.16
C GLY A 82 -6.03 -6.61 -19.81
N GLU A 83 -7.21 -6.04 -19.73
CA GLU A 83 -7.67 -5.29 -18.57
C GLU A 83 -7.97 -6.21 -17.38
N ALA A 84 -7.54 -5.79 -16.18
CA ALA A 84 -7.92 -6.44 -14.94
C ALA A 84 -8.09 -5.44 -13.79
N THR A 85 -9.12 -5.65 -12.98
CA THR A 85 -9.36 -4.96 -11.72
C THR A 85 -8.73 -5.73 -10.57
N VAL A 86 -8.07 -5.00 -9.67
CA VAL A 86 -7.45 -5.51 -8.44
C VAL A 86 -8.01 -4.77 -7.24
N LYS A 87 -8.14 -5.46 -6.10
CA LYS A 87 -8.49 -4.88 -4.82
C LYS A 87 -7.24 -4.75 -3.96
N ILE A 88 -6.95 -3.54 -3.54
CA ILE A 88 -5.84 -3.23 -2.63
C ILE A 88 -6.35 -3.15 -1.20
N HIS A 89 -5.63 -3.80 -0.29
CA HIS A 89 -5.81 -3.73 1.15
C HIS A 89 -4.46 -3.85 1.87
N TYR A 90 -4.48 -3.72 3.20
CA TYR A 90 -3.27 -3.72 4.03
C TYR A 90 -3.25 -4.87 5.02
N GLU A 91 -2.13 -5.57 5.09
CA GLU A 91 -1.77 -6.52 6.13
C GLU A 91 -0.59 -5.94 6.92
N GLY A 92 -0.89 -5.21 8.00
CA GLY A 92 0.15 -4.48 8.74
C GLY A 92 0.76 -3.35 7.89
N ASP A 93 2.06 -3.44 7.59
CA ASP A 93 2.78 -2.53 6.69
C ASP A 93 2.93 -3.09 5.26
N THR A 94 2.29 -4.21 4.96
CA THR A 94 2.30 -4.81 3.63
C THR A 94 1.05 -4.41 2.87
N LEU A 95 1.23 -3.80 1.70
CA LEU A 95 0.18 -3.62 0.70
C LEU A 95 -0.04 -4.95 -0.02
N VAL A 96 -1.30 -5.37 -0.15
CA VAL A 96 -1.68 -6.60 -0.86
C VAL A 96 -2.72 -6.28 -1.94
N ALA A 97 -2.39 -6.58 -3.20
CA ALA A 97 -3.27 -6.43 -4.35
C ALA A 97 -3.79 -7.80 -4.82
N VAL A 98 -5.10 -8.00 -4.74
CA VAL A 98 -5.79 -9.24 -5.13
C VAL A 98 -6.51 -9.04 -6.45
N LYS A 99 -6.37 -9.94 -7.42
CA LYS A 99 -7.14 -9.86 -8.67
C LYS A 99 -8.62 -10.08 -8.40
N MET A 100 -9.44 -9.09 -8.75
CA MET A 100 -10.90 -9.24 -8.79
C MET A 100 -11.34 -9.88 -10.11
N THR A 101 -10.65 -9.53 -11.20
CA THR A 101 -10.75 -10.19 -12.49
C THR A 101 -9.41 -10.83 -12.82
N GLY A 102 -9.35 -12.16 -12.84
CA GLY A 102 -8.13 -12.90 -13.12
C GLY A 102 -7.97 -13.29 -14.59
N ASP A 103 -6.84 -13.92 -14.88
CA ASP A 103 -6.53 -14.56 -16.15
C ASP A 103 -6.11 -16.03 -15.92
N GLU A 104 -5.72 -16.73 -16.99
CA GLU A 104 -5.31 -18.14 -16.92
C GLU A 104 -4.00 -18.36 -16.13
N HIS A 105 -3.21 -17.32 -15.90
CA HIS A 105 -1.97 -17.38 -15.15
C HIS A 105 -2.19 -16.98 -13.70
N VAL A 106 -2.87 -15.86 -13.43
CA VAL A 106 -3.23 -15.44 -12.07
C VAL A 106 -4.75 -15.30 -11.99
N PRO A 107 -5.46 -16.29 -11.41
CA PRO A 107 -6.92 -16.28 -11.37
C PRO A 107 -7.49 -15.26 -10.38
N ALA A 108 -8.80 -15.02 -10.48
CA ALA A 108 -9.49 -14.12 -9.56
C ALA A 108 -9.43 -14.68 -8.13
N GLY A 109 -9.26 -13.81 -7.15
CA GLY A 109 -9.06 -14.15 -5.74
C GLY A 109 -7.59 -14.32 -5.35
N GLU A 110 -6.67 -14.44 -6.31
CA GLU A 110 -5.24 -14.56 -6.01
C GLU A 110 -4.55 -13.21 -5.89
N THR A 111 -3.54 -13.14 -5.01
CA THR A 111 -2.66 -11.98 -4.89
C THR A 111 -1.81 -11.85 -6.15
N THR A 112 -1.91 -10.71 -6.84
CA THR A 112 -1.10 -10.40 -8.03
C THR A 112 0.21 -9.73 -7.67
N PHE A 113 0.23 -8.91 -6.61
CA PHE A 113 1.46 -8.36 -6.05
C PHE A 113 1.27 -7.94 -4.60
N ARG A 114 2.40 -7.83 -3.88
CA ARG A 114 2.48 -7.25 -2.55
C ARG A 114 3.68 -6.31 -2.43
N ALA A 115 3.65 -5.36 -1.51
CA ALA A 115 4.74 -4.42 -1.29
C ALA A 115 4.94 -4.09 0.19
N ASP A 116 6.19 -4.00 0.63
CA ASP A 116 6.57 -3.54 1.97
C ASP A 116 6.64 -2.01 1.98
N LEU A 117 5.81 -1.38 2.80
CA LEU A 117 5.67 0.08 2.90
C LEU A 117 6.49 0.70 4.03
N THR A 118 7.31 -0.09 4.74
CA THR A 118 8.06 0.37 5.91
C THR A 118 9.23 1.29 5.55
N THR A 119 9.85 1.05 4.39
CA THR A 119 11.05 1.75 3.94
C THR A 119 10.92 2.03 2.44
N PRO A 120 10.94 3.31 2.02
CA PRO A 120 11.04 3.65 0.60
C PRO A 120 12.32 3.06 0.00
N TRP A 121 12.23 2.56 -1.21
CA TRP A 121 13.36 2.11 -2.00
C TRP A 121 14.25 3.32 -2.33
N GLN A 122 15.52 3.26 -1.94
CA GLN A 122 16.53 4.26 -2.27
C GLN A 122 17.42 3.73 -3.41
N GLU A 123 17.59 4.53 -4.47
CA GLU A 123 18.52 4.21 -5.56
C GLU A 123 19.94 4.23 -5.00
N GLY A 124 20.60 3.06 -4.93
CA GLY A 124 21.99 2.90 -4.45
C GLY A 124 22.20 2.11 -3.15
N ALA A 125 21.16 1.58 -2.50
CA ALA A 125 21.29 0.87 -1.21
C ALA A 125 21.77 -0.61 -1.30
N SER A 126 22.06 -1.13 -2.50
CA SER A 126 22.70 -2.43 -2.67
C SER A 126 23.65 -2.41 -3.87
N VAL A 127 24.80 -1.78 -3.68
CA VAL A 127 26.02 -2.13 -4.40
C VAL A 127 27.01 -2.58 -3.33
N GLU A 128 26.85 -3.83 -2.87
CA GLU A 128 28.08 -4.62 -2.70
C GLU A 128 28.70 -4.67 -4.10
N GLU A 129 30.01 -4.45 -4.20
CA GLU A 129 30.76 -4.44 -5.45
C GLU A 129 30.54 -5.77 -6.21
N ILE A 130 29.49 -5.84 -7.03
CA ILE A 130 29.28 -6.92 -7.99
C ILE A 130 29.97 -6.46 -9.27
N ASP A 131 30.85 -7.33 -9.76
CA ASP A 131 31.65 -7.16 -10.97
C ASP A 131 30.81 -6.57 -12.12
N GLU A 132 31.28 -5.47 -12.70
CA GLU A 132 30.57 -4.65 -13.70
C GLU A 132 30.22 -5.44 -14.98
N GLU A 133 30.80 -6.64 -15.15
CA GLU A 133 30.58 -7.51 -16.31
C GLU A 133 29.34 -8.42 -16.19
N GLU A 134 28.72 -8.58 -15.01
CA GLU A 134 27.61 -9.53 -14.80
C GLU A 134 26.22 -8.88 -14.60
N LEU A 135 26.15 -7.56 -14.38
CA LEU A 135 24.88 -6.87 -14.11
C LEU A 135 24.34 -6.18 -15.37
N VAL A 136 23.60 -6.91 -16.21
CA VAL A 136 22.58 -6.29 -17.08
C VAL A 136 21.39 -5.90 -16.20
N GLY A 137 21.60 -4.96 -15.29
CA GLY A 137 20.58 -4.42 -14.41
C GLY A 137 19.64 -3.54 -15.24
N VAL A 138 18.38 -3.95 -15.36
CA VAL A 138 17.36 -3.10 -16.00
C VAL A 138 17.14 -1.88 -15.11
N ARG A 139 17.74 -0.74 -15.50
CA ARG A 139 17.47 0.55 -14.86
C ARG A 139 16.12 1.05 -15.34
N VAL A 140 15.09 0.90 -14.50
CA VAL A 140 13.76 1.44 -14.79
C VAL A 140 13.69 2.85 -14.21
N GLU A 141 14.00 3.84 -15.04
CA GLU A 141 13.66 5.23 -14.75
C GLU A 141 12.15 5.41 -14.97
N VAL A 142 11.35 5.20 -13.91
CA VAL A 142 9.95 5.61 -13.94
C VAL A 142 9.90 7.12 -13.75
N VAL A 143 9.66 7.81 -14.87
CA VAL A 143 9.45 9.25 -14.94
C VAL A 143 7.97 9.51 -15.09
N SER A 144 7.35 10.22 -14.14
CA SER A 144 6.03 10.79 -14.35
C SER A 144 6.16 11.96 -15.34
N VAL A 145 5.63 11.82 -16.55
CA VAL A 145 5.56 12.94 -17.51
C VAL A 145 4.25 13.67 -17.27
N GLY A 146 4.31 14.89 -16.74
CA GLY A 146 3.14 15.76 -16.64
C GLY A 146 2.54 16.01 -18.03
N SER A 147 1.21 16.09 -18.13
CA SER A 147 0.50 16.38 -19.38
C SER A 147 0.86 17.75 -20.00
N ASP A 148 1.54 18.60 -19.24
CA ASP A 148 1.99 19.94 -19.61
C ASP A 148 3.50 20.03 -19.92
N GLY A 149 4.22 18.90 -19.90
CA GLY A 149 5.67 18.86 -20.14
C GLY A 149 6.52 19.51 -19.03
N SER A 150 5.93 19.78 -17.86
CA SER A 150 6.66 20.26 -16.69
C SER A 150 7.37 19.14 -15.93
N GLU A 151 8.33 19.54 -15.09
CA GLU A 151 9.51 18.79 -14.66
C GLU A 151 9.27 17.42 -14.01
N GLN A 152 10.26 16.56 -14.26
CA GLN A 152 10.48 15.24 -13.68
C GLN A 152 10.24 15.26 -12.17
N ARG A 153 9.22 14.53 -11.68
CA ARG A 153 9.03 14.33 -10.23
C ARG A 153 9.67 13.01 -9.82
N GLU A 154 10.44 13.07 -8.73
CA GLU A 154 10.88 11.89 -8.02
C GLU A 154 9.64 11.19 -7.42
N VAL A 155 9.42 9.94 -7.84
CA VAL A 155 8.31 9.12 -7.36
C VAL A 155 8.78 8.25 -6.20
N GLU A 156 7.95 8.13 -5.16
CA GLU A 156 8.22 7.18 -4.07
C GLU A 156 8.10 5.74 -4.59
N ARG A 157 9.06 4.91 -4.20
CA ARG A 157 9.15 3.50 -4.62
C ARG A 157 9.24 2.62 -3.40
N TYR A 158 8.72 1.40 -3.49
CA TYR A 158 8.73 0.42 -2.41
C TYR A 158 9.08 -0.95 -2.95
N HIS A 159 9.82 -1.73 -2.15
CA HIS A 159 10.10 -3.12 -2.48
C HIS A 159 8.81 -3.92 -2.51
N GLY A 160 8.66 -4.77 -3.53
CA GLY A 160 7.51 -5.65 -3.63
C GLY A 160 7.84 -6.98 -4.27
N GLU A 161 6.81 -7.80 -4.38
CA GLU A 161 6.87 -9.11 -4.98
C GLU A 161 5.63 -9.31 -5.86
N GLY A 162 5.86 -9.65 -7.12
CA GLY A 162 4.81 -9.95 -8.09
C GLY A 162 4.57 -11.44 -8.18
N ARG A 163 3.30 -11.86 -8.23
CA ARG A 163 2.92 -13.26 -8.43
C ARG A 163 2.99 -13.58 -9.92
N VAL A 164 3.65 -14.70 -10.24
CA VAL A 164 3.76 -15.23 -11.61
C VAL A 164 3.45 -16.72 -11.58
N ALA A 165 2.88 -17.23 -12.67
CA ALA A 165 2.60 -18.65 -12.83
C ALA A 165 2.50 -19.00 -14.33
N ALA A 166 2.66 -20.28 -14.66
CA ALA A 166 2.30 -20.80 -15.96
C ALA A 166 0.78 -20.97 -16.08
N ARG A 167 0.30 -21.15 -17.33
CA ARG A 167 -1.12 -21.35 -17.64
C ARG A 167 -1.75 -22.41 -16.74
N GLY A 168 -2.93 -22.11 -16.21
CA GLY A 168 -3.63 -22.91 -15.20
C GLY A 168 -3.08 -22.72 -13.77
N PHE A 169 -2.48 -21.55 -13.49
CA PHE A 169 -1.85 -21.21 -12.21
C PHE A 169 -0.80 -22.23 -11.73
N GLN A 170 -0.08 -22.84 -12.67
CA GLN A 170 0.91 -23.87 -12.36
C GLN A 170 2.25 -23.24 -11.96
N HIS A 171 2.96 -23.86 -11.02
CA HIS A 171 4.26 -23.38 -10.52
C HIS A 171 4.21 -21.92 -10.04
N ALA A 172 3.12 -21.54 -9.38
CA ALA A 172 2.92 -20.18 -8.91
C ALA A 172 3.96 -19.80 -7.85
N HIS A 173 4.70 -18.72 -8.10
CA HIS A 173 5.73 -18.21 -7.20
C HIS A 173 5.79 -16.68 -7.26
N TYR A 174 6.51 -16.10 -6.31
CA TYR A 174 6.76 -14.67 -6.27
C TYR A 174 8.10 -14.34 -6.91
N VAL A 175 8.14 -13.26 -7.67
CA VAL A 175 9.37 -12.66 -8.23
C VAL A 175 9.55 -11.25 -7.66
N PRO A 176 10.79 -10.77 -7.55
CA PRO A 176 11.06 -9.38 -7.16
C PRO A 176 10.28 -8.38 -8.01
N GLY A 177 9.70 -7.41 -7.35
CA GLY A 177 8.96 -6.33 -7.95
C GLY A 177 9.14 -5.01 -7.23
N GLN A 178 8.56 -3.96 -7.80
CA GLN A 178 8.65 -2.62 -7.26
C GLN A 178 7.29 -1.94 -7.39
N LEU A 179 6.76 -1.47 -6.27
CA LEU A 179 5.60 -0.58 -6.23
C LEU A 179 6.07 0.86 -6.40
N ILE A 180 5.36 1.63 -7.19
CA ILE A 180 5.70 3.01 -7.54
C ILE A 180 4.47 3.89 -7.37
N LEU A 181 4.59 4.95 -6.58
CA LEU A 181 3.52 5.90 -6.31
C LEU A 181 3.67 7.07 -7.27
N VAL A 182 2.77 7.15 -8.27
CA VAL A 182 2.84 8.18 -9.31
C VAL A 182 1.99 9.38 -8.90
N GLU A 183 0.72 9.15 -8.62
CA GLU A 183 -0.28 10.14 -8.18
C GLU A 183 -1.25 9.50 -7.18
N PRO A 184 -2.09 10.26 -6.45
CA PRO A 184 -3.03 9.68 -5.48
C PRO A 184 -3.96 8.59 -6.04
N ASP A 185 -4.29 8.70 -7.34
CA ASP A 185 -5.17 7.78 -8.06
C ASP A 185 -4.45 6.98 -9.14
N THR A 186 -3.11 7.04 -9.19
CA THR A 186 -2.29 6.34 -10.18
C THR A 186 -1.07 5.70 -9.51
N ILE A 187 -0.96 4.38 -9.61
CA ILE A 187 0.21 3.64 -9.12
C ILE A 187 0.78 2.74 -10.22
N GLY A 188 2.05 2.38 -10.11
CA GLY A 188 2.70 1.42 -10.99
C GLY A 188 3.21 0.23 -10.21
N PHE A 189 3.19 -0.95 -10.83
CA PHE A 189 3.92 -2.11 -10.34
C PHE A 189 4.81 -2.69 -11.44
N LEU A 190 6.09 -2.88 -11.11
CA LEU A 190 7.10 -3.45 -11.99
C LEU A 190 7.43 -4.88 -11.53
N TRP A 191 7.25 -5.88 -12.40
CA TRP A 191 7.82 -7.21 -12.24
C TRP A 191 9.25 -7.17 -12.80
N GLN A 192 10.24 -7.01 -11.93
CA GLN A 192 11.61 -6.63 -12.33
C GLN A 192 12.26 -7.65 -13.26
N GLN A 193 12.21 -8.94 -12.92
CA GLN A 193 12.83 -10.00 -13.71
C GLN A 193 12.20 -10.19 -15.09
N MET A 194 10.93 -9.78 -15.25
CA MET A 194 10.20 -9.90 -16.51
C MET A 194 10.22 -8.61 -17.33
N GLY A 195 10.65 -7.48 -16.74
CA GLY A 195 10.55 -6.16 -17.36
C GLY A 195 9.09 -5.73 -17.64
N ILE A 196 8.11 -6.30 -16.94
CA ILE A 196 6.69 -5.98 -17.12
C ILE A 196 6.33 -4.85 -16.16
N PHE A 197 5.86 -3.73 -16.70
CA PHE A 197 5.33 -2.61 -15.92
C PHE A 197 3.85 -2.45 -16.20
N VAL A 198 3.04 -2.44 -15.13
CA VAL A 198 1.60 -2.21 -15.22
C VAL A 198 1.24 -0.97 -14.42
N VAL A 199 0.56 -0.03 -15.07
CA VAL A 199 -0.04 1.14 -14.43
C VAL A 199 -1.47 0.78 -14.01
N PHE A 200 -1.80 1.12 -12.77
CA PHE A 200 -3.12 0.98 -12.20
C PHE A 200 -3.71 2.35 -11.89
N ASN A 201 -4.95 2.57 -12.32
CA ASN A 201 -5.71 3.76 -12.00
C ASN A 201 -6.81 3.39 -11.01
N ARG A 202 -7.07 4.23 -10.01
CA ARG A 202 -8.13 3.99 -9.03
C ARG A 202 -9.48 3.98 -9.74
N GLU A 203 -10.28 2.95 -9.48
CA GLU A 203 -11.68 2.98 -9.89
C GLU A 203 -12.41 3.94 -8.95
N GLN A 204 -13.02 4.98 -9.52
CA GLN A 204 -13.94 5.83 -8.77
C GLN A 204 -15.11 4.94 -8.32
N ASP A 205 -15.37 4.87 -7.02
CA ASP A 205 -16.62 4.31 -6.53
C ASP A 205 -17.75 5.12 -7.19
N GLY A 206 -18.44 4.52 -8.17
CA GLY A 206 -19.74 5.04 -8.61
C GLY A 206 -20.65 5.16 -7.39
N PRO A 207 -21.65 6.07 -7.39
CA PRO A 207 -22.50 6.30 -6.22
C PRO A 207 -23.01 4.96 -5.71
N GLY A 208 -22.47 4.53 -4.56
CA GLY A 208 -22.76 3.23 -3.99
C GLY A 208 -24.26 3.12 -3.85
N GLU A 209 -24.84 2.13 -4.51
CA GLU A 209 -26.19 1.68 -4.18
C GLU A 209 -26.16 1.30 -2.70
N MET A 210 -26.56 2.26 -1.87
CA MET A 210 -27.05 1.99 -0.54
C MET A 210 -28.29 1.13 -0.74
N MET A 211 -28.08 -0.18 -0.81
CA MET A 211 -29.10 -1.18 -0.54
C MET A 211 -29.53 -0.99 0.90
N ILE A 212 -30.45 -0.05 1.11
CA ILE A 212 -31.30 -0.02 2.28
C ILE A 212 -32.20 -1.25 2.13
N GLU A 213 -31.86 -2.34 2.81
CA GLU A 213 -32.81 -3.39 3.10
C GLU A 213 -33.96 -2.76 3.90
N GLN A 214 -35.00 -2.32 3.19
CA GLN A 214 -36.31 -2.13 3.79
C GLN A 214 -36.81 -3.52 4.17
N ARG A 215 -36.57 -3.90 5.43
CA ARG A 215 -37.41 -4.90 6.10
C ARG A 215 -38.83 -4.34 6.09
N ALA A 216 -39.64 -4.88 5.18
CA ALA A 216 -41.09 -4.78 5.27
C ALA A 216 -41.50 -5.42 6.60
N VAL A 217 -41.88 -4.58 7.54
CA VAL A 217 -42.81 -4.94 8.60
C VAL A 217 -44.17 -4.99 7.92
N ASP A 218 -44.73 -6.18 7.75
CA ASP A 218 -46.16 -6.34 7.50
C ASP A 218 -46.68 -7.59 8.21
N ALA A 219 -47.68 -7.32 9.06
CA ALA A 219 -48.73 -8.15 9.65
C ALA A 219 -48.34 -9.29 10.63
#